data_AF-A0AA92EHW8-F1
#
_entry.id   AF-A0AA92EHW8-F1
#
_cell.length_a   1.000
_cell.length_b   1.000
_cell.length_c   1.000
_cell.angle_alpha   90.00
_cell.angle_beta   90.00
_cell.angle_gamma   90.00
#
_symmetry.space_group_name_H-M   'P 1'
#
loop_
_entity.id
_entity.type
_entity.pdbx_description
1 polymer ?
#
loop_
_entity_poly.entity_id
_entity_poly.type
_entity_poly.pdbx_seq_one_letter_code
_entity_poly.pdbx_strand_id
1 'polypeptide(L)' 'MRGDIDEKCENNGSQRCLGTDSRAPLQVKLEMNRACALARTKLMKKCYRGGDSGHVDAERNAWVEVANCDAFLQ' A
#
# COMPACT_ATOMS: atom_id res chain seq x y z
N MET A 1 -9.75 -6.21 -10.22
CA MET A 1 -8.67 -5.46 -10.94
C MET A 1 -8.65 -3.98 -10.57
N ARG A 2 -9.81 -3.30 -10.53
CA ARG A 2 -9.98 -2.05 -9.77
C ARG A 2 -10.58 -2.31 -8.39
N GLY A 3 -11.61 -3.17 -8.33
CA GLY A 3 -12.20 -3.64 -7.07
C GLY A 3 -11.22 -4.21 -6.04
N ASP A 4 -10.21 -5.01 -6.44
CA ASP A 4 -9.18 -5.53 -5.52
C ASP A 4 -8.31 -4.42 -4.91
N ILE A 5 -8.16 -3.29 -5.60
CA ILE A 5 -7.42 -2.11 -5.11
C ILE A 5 -8.34 -1.31 -4.20
N ASP A 6 -9.58 -1.06 -4.62
CA ASP A 6 -10.55 -0.31 -3.81
C ASP A 6 -10.80 -1.05 -2.47
N GLU A 7 -10.91 -2.38 -2.50
CA GLU A 7 -11.03 -3.22 -1.31
C GLU A 7 -9.79 -3.17 -0.40
N LYS A 8 -8.58 -3.19 -0.97
CA LYS A 8 -7.33 -3.29 -0.21
C LYS A 8 -6.70 -1.94 0.15
N CYS A 9 -7.07 -0.87 -0.54
CA CYS A 9 -6.50 0.46 -0.42
C CYS A 9 -7.52 1.53 0.02
N GLU A 10 -8.83 1.36 -0.22
CA GLU A 10 -9.84 2.37 0.15
C GLU A 10 -10.68 1.97 1.38
N ASN A 11 -10.81 0.68 1.67
CA ASN A 11 -11.55 0.23 2.86
C ASN A 11 -10.67 0.10 4.11
N ASN A 12 -11.10 0.79 5.18
CA ASN A 12 -10.65 0.73 6.58
C ASN A 12 -9.62 1.79 6.99
N GLY A 13 -10.13 2.93 7.48
CA GLY A 13 -9.51 3.81 8.49
C GLY A 13 -8.00 4.01 8.40
N SER A 14 -7.57 5.12 7.79
CA SER A 14 -6.19 5.65 7.87
C SER A 14 -5.12 4.55 7.87
N GLN A 15 -4.87 3.93 6.70
CA GLN A 15 -3.68 3.09 6.48
C GLN A 15 -2.37 3.82 6.81
N ARG A 16 -2.42 5.14 6.96
CA ARG A 16 -1.33 5.95 7.50
C ARG A 16 -0.88 5.41 8.86
N CYS A 17 0.35 4.94 8.87
CA CYS A 17 1.08 4.69 10.11
C CYS A 17 1.53 6.02 10.70
N LEU A 18 1.36 6.16 12.02
CA LEU A 18 1.81 7.30 12.80
C LEU A 18 2.88 6.82 13.77
N GLY A 19 3.90 7.65 14.04
CA GLY A 19 4.89 7.33 15.07
C GLY A 19 4.32 7.25 16.49
N THR A 20 3.07 7.70 16.69
CA THR A 20 2.32 7.57 17.94
C THR A 20 1.49 6.30 18.03
N ASP A 21 1.36 5.52 16.95
CA ASP A 21 0.69 4.23 16.99
C ASP A 21 1.51 3.25 17.84
N SER A 22 0.85 2.43 18.64
CA SER A 22 1.52 1.34 19.34
C SER A 22 1.94 0.23 18.37
N ARG A 23 2.85 -0.65 18.79
CA ARG A 23 3.45 -1.68 17.92
C ARG A 23 2.41 -2.60 17.26
N ALA A 24 1.38 -3.02 17.99
CA ALA A 24 0.33 -3.90 17.47
C ALA A 24 -0.48 -3.26 16.32
N PRO A 25 -1.07 -2.05 16.45
CA PRO A 25 -1.73 -1.39 15.33
C PRO A 25 -0.77 -1.04 14.18
N LEU A 26 0.49 -0.71 14.44
CA LEU A 26 1.49 -0.52 13.38
C LEU A 26 1.69 -1.78 12.53
N GLN A 27 1.74 -2.96 13.15
CA GLN A 27 1.86 -4.23 12.42
C GLN A 27 0.63 -4.49 11.54
N VAL A 28 -0.57 -4.26 12.05
CA VAL A 28 -1.81 -4.42 11.26
C VAL A 28 -1.82 -3.44 10.08
N LYS A 29 -1.49 -2.17 10.32
CA LYS A 29 -1.42 -1.16 9.25
C LYS A 29 -0.33 -1.48 8.22
N LEU A 30 0.82 -2.00 8.64
CA LEU A 30 1.88 -2.45 7.73
C LEU A 30 1.38 -3.56 6.80
N GLU A 31 0.67 -4.55 7.33
CA GLU A 31 0.10 -5.65 6.53
C GLU A 31 -0.95 -5.13 5.53
N MET A 32 -1.80 -4.18 5.95
CA MET A 32 -2.77 -3.54 5.07
C MET A 32 -2.09 -2.76 3.93
N ASN A 33 -1.08 -1.94 4.23
CA ASN A 33 -0.30 -1.23 3.21
C ASN A 33 0.41 -2.19 2.26
N ARG A 34 0.96 -3.30 2.77
CA ARG A 34 1.58 -4.35 1.93
C ARG A 34 0.55 -4.98 0.99
N ALA A 35 -0.64 -5.28 1.47
CA ALA A 35 -1.72 -5.82 0.64
C ALA A 35 -2.14 -4.85 -0.48
N CYS A 36 -2.22 -3.55 -0.18
CA CYS A 36 -2.47 -2.51 -1.17
C CYS A 36 -1.34 -2.41 -2.21
N ALA A 37 -0.07 -2.35 -1.77
CA ALA A 37 1.09 -2.25 -2.66
C ALA A 37 1.19 -3.46 -3.62
N LEU A 38 0.92 -4.67 -3.13
CA LEU A 38 0.86 -5.88 -3.97
C LEU A 38 -0.28 -5.83 -4.99
N ALA A 39 -1.45 -5.30 -4.62
CA ALA A 39 -2.57 -5.13 -5.54
C ALA A 39 -2.24 -4.11 -6.65
N ARG A 40 -1.60 -2.98 -6.29
CA ARG A 40 -1.10 -1.98 -7.24
C ARG A 40 -0.02 -2.55 -8.16
N THR A 41 0.91 -3.34 -7.62
CA THR A 41 1.93 -4.07 -8.41
C THR A 41 1.29 -5.01 -9.42
N LYS A 42 0.25 -5.76 -9.02
CA LYS A 42 -0.47 -6.66 -9.91
C LYS A 42 -1.19 -5.91 -11.03
N LEU A 43 -1.79 -4.75 -10.72
CA LEU A 43 -2.43 -3.90 -11.73
C LEU A 43 -1.41 -3.32 -12.70
N MET A 44 -0.35 -2.70 -12.19
CA MET A 44 0.76 -2.13 -12.99
C MET A 44 1.32 -3.16 -13.97
N LYS A 45 1.63 -4.39 -13.48
CA LYS A 45 2.14 -5.48 -14.32
C LYS A 45 1.13 -5.96 -15.36
N LYS A 46 -0.16 -5.99 -15.02
CA LYS A 46 -1.22 -6.50 -15.90
C LYS A 46 -1.66 -5.50 -16.98
N CYS A 47 -1.47 -4.19 -16.78
CA CYS A 47 -1.79 -3.16 -17.78
C CYS A 47 -0.83 -3.11 -19.00
N TYR A 48 0.05 -4.10 -19.19
CA TYR A 48 0.98 -4.29 -20.33
C TYR A 48 2.09 -3.20 -20.50
N ARG A 49 3.32 -3.64 -20.77
CA ARG A 49 4.53 -2.83 -21.11
C ARG A 49 4.99 -1.77 -20.09
N GLY A 50 4.89 -2.06 -18.80
CA GLY A 50 5.54 -1.24 -17.76
C GLY A 50 4.62 -0.26 -17.03
N GLY A 51 3.29 -0.40 -17.19
CA GLY A 51 2.30 0.49 -16.59
C GLY A 51 2.33 1.86 -17.26
N ASP A 52 1.17 2.47 -17.49
CA ASP A 52 1.20 3.93 -17.68
C ASP A 52 1.83 4.59 -16.44
N SER A 53 2.37 5.80 -16.60
CA SER A 53 3.04 6.51 -15.51
C SER A 53 2.18 6.59 -14.24
N GLY A 54 0.86 6.68 -14.38
CA GLY A 54 -0.07 6.71 -13.25
C GLY A 54 -0.09 5.41 -12.45
N HIS A 55 -0.06 4.25 -13.11
CA HIS A 55 0.02 2.96 -12.42
C HIS A 55 1.39 2.72 -11.75
N VAL A 56 2.48 3.19 -12.36
CA VAL A 56 3.83 3.12 -11.77
C VAL A 56 3.92 4.02 -10.54
N ASP A 57 3.45 5.26 -10.64
CA ASP A 57 3.46 6.20 -9.51
C ASP A 57 2.57 5.69 -8.36
N ALA A 58 1.40 5.13 -8.67
CA ALA A 58 0.52 4.55 -7.66
C ALA A 58 1.12 3.31 -6.97
N GLU A 59 1.87 2.48 -7.71
CA GLU A 59 2.60 1.33 -7.16
C GLU A 59 3.75 1.79 -6.26
N ARG A 60 4.55 2.75 -6.73
CA ARG A 60 5.64 3.35 -5.96
C ARG A 60 5.14 3.98 -4.66
N ASN A 61 4.09 4.80 -4.73
CA ASN A 61 3.53 5.47 -3.56
C ASN A 61 3.01 4.46 -2.52
N ALA A 62 2.38 3.36 -2.97
CA ALA A 62 1.93 2.32 -2.05
C ALA A 62 3.11 1.63 -1.32
N TRP A 63 4.24 1.41 -1.99
CA TRP A 63 5.45 0.88 -1.35
C TRP A 63 6.14 1.88 -0.42
N VAL A 64 6.05 3.18 -0.70
CA VAL A 64 6.54 4.24 0.21
C VAL A 64 5.77 4.19 1.53
N GLU A 65 4.45 4.01 1.51
CA GLU A 65 3.66 3.87 2.74
C GLU A 65 4.02 2.62 3.54
N VAL A 66 4.33 1.50 2.87
CA VAL A 66 4.88 0.30 3.53
C VAL A 66 6.19 0.61 4.24
N ALA A 67 7.12 1.32 3.58
CA ALA A 67 8.40 1.68 4.16
C ALA A 67 8.25 2.65 5.33
N ASN A 68 7.33 3.62 5.25
CA ASN A 68 7.01 4.54 6.34
C ASN A 68 6.50 3.78 7.57
N CYS A 69 5.61 2.81 7.39
CA CYS A 69 5.13 1.96 8.47
C CYS A 69 6.24 1.11 9.11
N ASP A 70 7.12 0.53 8.29
CA ASP A 70 8.25 -0.27 8.76
C ASP A 70 9.23 0.57 9.58
N ALA A 71 9.47 1.82 9.18
CA ALA A 71 10.33 2.75 9.90
C ALA A 71 9.85 3.08 11.33
N PHE A 72 8.54 3.00 11.60
CA PHE A 72 8.00 3.18 12.96
C PHE A 72 8.07 1.90 13.82
N LEU A 73 8.44 0.75 13.24
CA LEU A 73 8.55 -0.54 13.94
C LEU A 73 9.98 -0.92 14.33
N GLN A 74 10.98 -0.18 13.82
CA GLN A 74 12.41 -0.30 14.12
C GLN A 74 12.76 0.44 15.40
#